data_AF-A0A261U279-F1
#
_entry.id   AF-A0A261U279-F1
#
_cell.length_a   1.000
_cell.length_b   1.000
_cell.length_c   1.000
_cell.angle_alpha   90.00
_cell.angle_beta   90.00
_cell.angle_gamma   90.00
#
_symmetry.space_group_name_H-M   'P 1'
#
loop_
_entity.id
_entity.type
_entity.pdbx_description
1 polymer ?
#
loop_
_entity_poly.entity_id
_entity_poly.type
_entity_poly.pdbx_seq_one_letter_code
_entity_poly.pdbx_strand_id
1 'polypeptide(L)'
;MPLNPFLRCDCPCCGYPTLDQGADFEICLLCDWEDDGQGERDADEVRGGPNSDYSLREARANFARHLVMYREGHSRGNAPAQQKIKRELMAAYDAWRDAEPEARAALANEARRLERMFRATSSLSLDDD
;
A
#
# COMPACT_ATOMS: atom_id res chain seq x y z
N MET A 1 14.74 -0.94 12.98
CA MET A 1 15.91 -1.12 12.08
C MET A 1 15.75 -0.16 10.92
N PRO A 2 16.79 0.56 10.44
CA PRO A 2 16.62 1.42 9.28
C PRO A 2 16.35 0.55 8.06
N LEU A 3 15.14 0.67 7.51
CA LEU A 3 14.67 -0.07 6.36
C LEU A 3 15.58 0.23 5.17
N ASN A 4 16.25 -0.78 4.64
CA ASN A 4 16.97 -0.65 3.37
C ASN A 4 15.90 -0.45 2.27
N PRO A 5 15.82 0.71 1.60
CA PRO A 5 14.78 0.93 0.60
C PRO A 5 14.98 0.04 -0.63
N PHE A 6 16.12 -0.64 -0.74
CA PHE A 6 16.43 -1.60 -1.80
C PHE A 6 15.97 -3.04 -1.52
N LEU A 7 15.31 -3.31 -0.38
CA LEU A 7 14.82 -4.65 -0.01
C LEU A 7 13.30 -4.73 0.09
N ARG A 8 12.58 -3.68 -0.31
CA ARG A 8 11.11 -3.68 -0.32
C ARG A 8 10.58 -4.56 -1.44
N CYS A 9 9.45 -5.22 -1.20
CA CYS A 9 8.70 -5.95 -2.22
C CYS A 9 7.49 -5.13 -2.69
N ASP A 10 7.17 -5.27 -3.98
CA ASP A 10 5.95 -4.70 -4.54
C ASP A 10 4.74 -5.46 -4.02
N CYS A 11 3.74 -4.72 -3.52
CA CYS A 11 2.48 -5.33 -3.13
C CYS A 11 1.78 -5.94 -4.35
N PRO A 12 1.27 -7.18 -4.28
CA PRO A 12 0.63 -7.83 -5.42
C PRO A 12 -0.64 -7.10 -5.90
N CYS A 13 -1.28 -6.32 -5.01
CA CYS A 13 -2.48 -5.55 -5.31
C CYS A 13 -2.16 -4.20 -5.97
N CYS A 14 -1.41 -3.31 -5.31
CA CYS A 14 -1.17 -1.96 -5.83
C CYS A 14 0.08 -1.82 -6.70
N GLY A 15 1.01 -2.78 -6.64
CA GLY A 15 2.25 -2.76 -7.42
C GLY A 15 3.32 -1.77 -6.94
N TYR A 16 3.18 -1.19 -5.74
CA TYR A 16 4.16 -0.28 -5.14
C TYR A 16 5.01 -0.98 -4.07
N PRO A 17 6.27 -0.54 -3.85
CA PRO A 17 7.24 -1.18 -2.96
C PRO A 17 6.97 -0.85 -1.48
N THR A 18 5.83 -1.30 -0.98
CA THR A 18 5.33 -0.99 0.37
C THR A 18 5.59 -2.07 1.40
N LEU A 19 5.98 -3.27 0.96
CA LEU A 19 6.18 -4.43 1.83
C LEU A 19 7.66 -4.58 2.16
N ASP A 20 7.98 -4.96 3.39
CA ASP A 20 9.34 -5.29 3.81
C ASP A 20 9.75 -6.69 3.34
N GLN A 21 8.80 -7.63 3.28
CA GLN A 21 8.98 -8.97 2.75
C GLN A 21 7.72 -9.42 1.99
N GLY A 22 7.90 -10.07 0.84
CA GLY A 22 6.80 -10.65 0.07
C GLY A 22 6.31 -11.98 0.66
N ALA A 23 5.00 -12.24 0.53
CA ALA A 23 4.29 -13.41 1.04
C ALA A 23 4.47 -13.67 2.54
N ASP A 24 4.58 -12.60 3.34
CA ASP A 24 4.77 -12.65 4.80
C ASP A 24 3.60 -12.04 5.59
N PHE A 25 2.39 -12.04 4.99
CA PHE A 25 1.16 -11.54 5.61
C PHE A 25 1.22 -10.06 6.04
N GLU A 26 2.07 -9.26 5.40
CA GLU A 26 2.11 -7.82 5.65
C GLU A 26 0.93 -7.12 4.97
N ILE A 27 0.28 -6.20 5.70
CA ILE A 27 -0.79 -5.35 5.16
C ILE A 27 -0.19 -4.11 4.49
N CYS A 28 -0.45 -3.97 3.20
CA CYS A 28 0.00 -2.83 2.41
C CYS A 28 -0.64 -1.52 2.89
N LEU A 29 0.19 -0.55 3.28
CA LEU A 29 -0.28 0.78 3.72
C LEU A 29 -1.02 1.59 2.64
N LEU A 30 -0.81 1.28 1.35
CA LEU A 30 -1.46 2.00 0.25
C LEU A 30 -2.84 1.42 -0.07
N CYS A 31 -2.98 0.11 -0.13
CA CYS A 31 -4.22 -0.51 -0.61
C CYS A 31 -4.98 -1.35 0.43
N ASP A 32 -4.42 -1.56 1.62
CA ASP A 32 -4.96 -2.40 2.70
C ASP A 32 -5.02 -3.91 2.40
N TRP A 33 -4.44 -4.37 1.28
CA TRP A 33 -4.29 -5.79 0.96
C TRP A 33 -3.22 -6.45 1.83
N GLU A 34 -3.53 -7.60 2.42
CA GLU A 34 -2.56 -8.49 3.08
C GLU A 34 -1.87 -9.38 2.05
N ASP A 35 -0.54 -9.37 2.03
CA ASP A 35 0.24 -10.24 1.16
C ASP A 35 0.30 -11.69 1.69
N ASP A 36 -0.78 -12.43 1.44
CA ASP A 36 -0.94 -13.85 1.74
C ASP A 36 -0.24 -14.79 0.71
N GLY A 37 0.58 -14.21 -0.18
CA GLY A 37 1.28 -14.93 -1.25
C GLY A 37 0.43 -15.21 -2.50
N GLN A 38 -0.79 -14.68 -2.60
CA GLN A 38 -1.60 -14.73 -3.82
C GLN A 38 -0.95 -13.90 -4.94
N GLY A 39 -1.00 -14.41 -6.17
CA GLY A 39 -0.44 -13.79 -7.37
C GLY A 39 -1.31 -14.04 -8.61
N GLU A 40 -0.71 -14.05 -9.81
CA GLU A 40 -1.49 -14.13 -11.06
C GLU A 40 -2.27 -15.45 -11.24
N ARG A 41 -1.72 -16.57 -10.77
CA ARG A 41 -2.29 -17.90 -11.02
C ARG A 41 -3.58 -18.16 -10.25
N ASP A 42 -3.73 -17.48 -9.13
CA ASP A 42 -4.79 -17.62 -8.14
C ASP A 42 -5.47 -16.25 -7.89
N ALA A 43 -5.29 -15.26 -8.77
CA ALA A 43 -5.77 -13.90 -8.57
C ALA A 43 -7.30 -13.78 -8.43
N ASP A 44 -8.04 -14.76 -8.96
CA ASP A 44 -9.49 -14.82 -8.91
C ASP A 44 -10.02 -15.60 -7.69
N GLU A 45 -9.15 -16.28 -6.94
CA GLU A 45 -9.53 -17.01 -5.73
C GLU A 45 -9.81 -16.05 -4.56
N VAL A 46 -10.81 -16.36 -3.75
CA VAL A 46 -11.10 -15.64 -2.50
C VAL A 46 -10.58 -16.48 -1.35
N ARG A 47 -9.57 -16.00 -0.64
CA ARG A 47 -8.90 -16.72 0.47
C ARG A 47 -9.46 -16.40 1.84
N GLY A 48 -10.25 -15.33 1.98
CA GLY A 48 -10.76 -14.91 3.28
C GLY A 48 -9.75 -14.10 4.08
N GLY A 49 -9.80 -14.24 5.42
CA GLY A 49 -8.86 -13.57 6.33
C GLY A 49 -8.99 -12.04 6.30
N PRO A 50 -7.88 -11.31 6.50
CA PRO A 50 -7.84 -9.85 6.39
C PRO A 50 -8.26 -9.32 5.02
N ASN A 51 -8.09 -10.12 3.96
CA ASN A 51 -8.56 -9.80 2.61
C ASN A 51 -10.07 -10.04 2.41
N SER A 52 -10.78 -10.58 3.41
CA SER A 52 -12.23 -10.75 3.43
C SER A 52 -12.78 -11.50 2.21
N ASP A 53 -13.87 -11.03 1.60
CA ASP A 53 -14.52 -11.64 0.44
C ASP A 53 -13.97 -11.13 -0.91
N TYR A 54 -12.77 -10.55 -0.92
CA TYR A 54 -12.12 -10.01 -2.11
C TYR A 54 -11.13 -11.00 -2.71
N SER A 55 -11.12 -11.08 -4.04
CA SER A 55 -10.00 -11.68 -4.77
C SER A 55 -8.93 -10.62 -5.07
N LEU A 56 -7.69 -11.03 -5.30
CA LEU A 56 -6.62 -10.12 -5.70
C LEU A 56 -6.96 -9.34 -6.98
N ARG A 57 -7.63 -9.97 -7.95
CA ARG A 57 -8.09 -9.31 -9.19
C ARG A 57 -9.08 -8.19 -8.87
N GLU A 58 -10.03 -8.45 -7.98
CA GLU A 58 -11.00 -7.44 -7.56
C GLU A 58 -10.32 -6.30 -6.80
N ALA A 59 -9.44 -6.63 -5.84
CA ALA A 59 -8.69 -5.65 -5.06
C ALA A 59 -7.86 -4.71 -5.94
N ARG A 60 -7.20 -5.23 -6.98
CA ARG A 60 -6.50 -4.42 -8.00
C ARG A 60 -7.43 -3.43 -8.71
N ALA A 61 -8.60 -3.93 -9.15
CA ALA A 61 -9.57 -3.11 -9.84
C ALA A 61 -10.16 -2.01 -8.92
N ASN A 62 -10.35 -2.33 -7.64
CA ASN A 62 -10.80 -1.37 -6.64
C ASN A 62 -9.72 -0.34 -6.35
N PHE A 63 -8.47 -0.76 -6.17
CA PHE A 63 -7.35 0.16 -5.93
C PHE A 63 -7.20 1.17 -7.07
N ALA A 64 -7.31 0.73 -8.33
CA ALA A 64 -7.25 1.62 -9.48
C ALA A 64 -8.34 2.72 -9.48
N ARG A 65 -9.50 2.45 -8.89
CA ARG A 65 -10.63 3.40 -8.82
C ARG A 65 -10.63 4.23 -7.53
N HIS A 66 -10.21 3.63 -6.43
CA HIS A 66 -10.50 4.12 -5.09
C HIS A 66 -9.25 4.30 -4.22
N LEU A 67 -8.05 3.91 -4.66
CA LEU A 67 -6.82 3.91 -3.84
C LEU A 67 -6.93 3.05 -2.56
N VAL A 68 -7.77 2.02 -2.61
CA VAL A 68 -7.96 1.01 -1.56
C VAL A 68 -8.51 -0.27 -2.19
N MET A 69 -8.28 -1.44 -1.58
CA MET A 69 -8.75 -2.73 -2.07
C MET A 69 -10.27 -2.92 -1.97
N TYR A 70 -10.95 -2.12 -1.13
CA TYR A 70 -12.36 -2.31 -0.82
C TYR A 70 -13.30 -1.76 -1.90
N ARG A 71 -14.50 -2.34 -1.99
CA ARG A 71 -15.61 -1.80 -2.81
C ARG A 71 -16.04 -0.44 -2.26
N GLU A 72 -16.67 0.36 -3.12
CA GLU A 72 -17.30 1.61 -2.70
C GLU A 72 -18.31 1.37 -1.55
N GLY A 73 -18.37 2.29 -0.59
CA GLY A 73 -19.25 2.20 0.57
C GLY A 73 -18.72 1.34 1.73
N HIS A 74 -17.55 0.72 1.58
CA HIS A 74 -16.88 0.05 2.70
C HIS A 74 -16.50 1.06 3.79
N SER A 75 -16.77 0.73 5.06
CA SER A 75 -16.61 1.64 6.20
C SER A 75 -15.16 1.90 6.60
N ARG A 76 -14.21 1.09 6.13
CA ARG A 76 -12.78 1.22 6.44
C ARG A 76 -11.96 1.69 5.25
N GLY A 77 -10.94 2.48 5.58
CA GLY A 77 -9.92 2.93 4.67
C GLY A 77 -10.36 4.11 3.82
N ASN A 78 -9.38 4.91 3.38
CA ASN A 78 -9.52 5.89 2.31
C ASN A 78 -10.23 7.22 2.64
N ALA A 79 -10.08 7.72 3.87
CA ALA A 79 -10.52 9.08 4.21
C ALA A 79 -9.85 10.13 3.27
N PRO A 80 -10.49 11.27 2.98
CA PRO A 80 -9.92 12.29 2.09
C PRO A 80 -8.51 12.76 2.50
N ALA A 81 -8.25 12.87 3.81
CA ALA A 81 -6.93 13.22 4.34
C ALA A 81 -5.87 12.14 4.03
N GLN A 82 -6.25 10.85 4.11
CA GLN A 82 -5.39 9.72 3.76
C GLN A 82 -5.11 9.68 2.25
N GLN A 83 -6.10 9.98 1.41
CA GLN A 83 -5.94 9.98 -0.05
C GLN A 83 -4.85 10.93 -0.53
N LYS A 84 -4.74 12.12 0.07
CA LYS A 84 -3.69 13.09 -0.29
C LYS A 84 -2.30 12.52 -0.04
N ILE A 85 -2.08 11.93 1.15
CA ILE A 85 -0.78 11.33 1.50
C ILE A 85 -0.48 10.13 0.61
N LYS A 86 -1.47 9.26 0.33
CA LYS A 86 -1.31 8.12 -0.59
C LYS A 86 -0.86 8.57 -1.98
N ARG A 87 -1.46 9.63 -2.53
CA ARG A 87 -1.07 10.19 -3.84
C ARG A 87 0.35 10.74 -3.86
N GLU A 88 0.73 11.48 -2.82
CA GLU A 88 2.10 11.98 -2.68
C GLU A 88 3.12 10.83 -2.55
N LEU A 89 2.77 9.78 -1.79
CA LEU A 89 3.64 8.63 -1.60
C LEU A 89 3.81 7.82 -2.89
N MET A 90 2.74 7.57 -3.64
CA MET A 90 2.81 6.95 -4.96
C MET A 90 3.70 7.75 -5.92
N ALA A 91 3.52 9.08 -5.96
CA ALA A 91 4.37 9.95 -6.77
C ALA A 91 5.85 9.89 -6.36
N ALA A 92 6.15 9.78 -5.06
CA ALA A 92 7.52 9.60 -4.57
C ALA A 92 8.11 8.24 -5.00
N TYR A 93 7.33 7.17 -4.99
CA TYR A 93 7.77 5.86 -5.48
C TYR A 93 7.98 5.85 -7.00
N ASP A 94 7.08 6.47 -7.77
CA ASP A 94 7.21 6.59 -9.22
C ASP A 94 8.48 7.37 -9.58
N ALA A 95 8.69 8.53 -8.95
CA ALA A 95 9.91 9.31 -9.10
C ALA A 95 11.17 8.52 -8.69
N TRP A 96 11.10 7.73 -7.63
CA TRP A 96 12.23 6.89 -7.19
C TRP A 96 12.59 5.79 -8.20
N ARG A 97 11.59 5.17 -8.85
CA ARG A 97 11.81 4.16 -9.90
C ARG A 97 12.54 4.75 -11.10
N ASP A 98 12.15 5.95 -11.50
CA ASP A 98 12.70 6.65 -12.67
C ASP A 98 14.01 7.41 -12.38
N ALA A 99 14.35 7.61 -11.11
CA ALA A 99 15.51 8.39 -10.70
C ALA A 99 16.85 7.68 -10.92
N GLU A 100 17.86 8.48 -11.24
CA GLU A 100 19.27 8.10 -11.20
C GLU A 100 19.72 7.72 -9.76
N PRO A 101 20.73 6.85 -9.60
CA PRO A 101 21.16 6.35 -8.29
C PRO A 101 21.42 7.42 -7.23
N GLU A 102 21.95 8.57 -7.63
CA GLU A 102 22.29 9.69 -6.74
C GLU A 102 21.04 10.37 -6.15
N ALA A 103 19.93 10.40 -6.89
CA ALA A 103 18.67 11.01 -6.46
C ALA A 103 17.78 10.04 -5.67
N ARG A 104 17.96 8.72 -5.87
CA ARG A 104 17.15 7.67 -5.21
C ARG A 104 17.17 7.76 -3.68
N ALA A 105 18.30 8.10 -3.08
CA ALA A 105 18.41 8.17 -1.62
C ALA A 105 17.50 9.27 -1.03
N ALA A 106 17.43 10.44 -1.67
CA ALA A 106 16.59 11.55 -1.23
C ALA A 106 15.10 11.22 -1.39
N LEU A 107 14.71 10.62 -2.53
CA LEU A 107 13.33 10.21 -2.80
C LEU A 107 12.87 9.09 -1.86
N ALA A 108 13.76 8.15 -1.52
CA ALA A 108 13.48 7.11 -0.52
C ALA A 108 13.25 7.70 0.88
N ASN A 109 14.01 8.75 1.26
CA ASN A 109 13.78 9.45 2.52
C ASN A 109 12.43 10.18 2.55
N GLU A 110 12.03 10.76 1.41
CA GLU A 110 10.72 11.39 1.26
C GLU A 110 9.58 10.37 1.37
N ALA A 111 9.69 9.23 0.69
CA ALA A 111 8.72 8.14 0.81
C ALA A 111 8.56 7.70 2.28
N ARG A 112 9.67 7.47 3.01
CA ARG A 112 9.62 7.14 4.45
C ARG A 112 8.98 8.24 5.29
N ARG A 113 9.16 9.52 4.94
CA ARG A 113 8.53 10.66 5.63
C ARG A 113 7.02 10.60 5.45
N LEU A 114 6.55 10.37 4.22
CA LEU A 114 5.13 10.26 3.87
C LEU A 114 4.49 9.03 4.51
N GLU A 115 5.17 7.88 4.54
CA GLU A 115 4.71 6.68 5.25
C GLU A 115 4.48 6.94 6.75
N ARG A 116 5.41 7.65 7.42
CA ARG A 116 5.24 8.03 8.83
C ARG A 116 4.07 8.97 9.03
N MET A 117 3.89 9.94 8.14
CA MET A 117 2.73 10.84 8.19
C MET A 117 1.43 10.09 8.01
N PHE A 118 1.37 9.16 7.06
CA PHE A 118 0.20 8.32 6.84
C PHE A 118 -0.19 7.54 8.10
N ARG A 119 0.78 6.86 8.72
CA ARG A 119 0.56 6.11 9.97
C ARG A 119 0.08 6.99 11.12
N ALA A 120 0.62 8.21 11.23
CA ALA A 120 0.17 9.18 12.24
C ALA A 120 -1.28 9.63 11.99
N THR A 121 -1.66 9.93 10.75
CA THR A 121 -3.05 10.29 10.40
C THR A 121 -4.03 9.15 10.67
N SER A 122 -3.64 7.91 10.39
CA SER A 122 -4.48 6.73 10.67
C SER A 122 -4.61 6.41 12.17
N SER A 123 -3.62 6.77 12.99
CA SER A 123 -3.71 6.62 14.45
C SER A 123 -4.61 7.68 15.08
N LEU A 124 -4.56 8.93 14.59
CA LEU A 124 -5.40 10.02 15.08
C LEU A 124 -6.89 9.84 14.77
N SER A 125 -7.25 8.94 13.83
CA SER A 125 -8.65 8.60 13.51
C SER A 125 -9.22 7.46 14.37
N LEU A 126 -8.46 6.90 15.31
CA LEU A 126 -8.88 5.77 16.16
C LEU A 126 -9.19 6.19 17.62
N ASP A 127 -9.08 7.47 17.95
CA ASP A 127 -9.26 7.99 19.32
C ASP A 127 -10.65 8.63 19.58
N ASP A 128 -11.62 8.48 18.65
CA ASP A 128 -12.96 9.10 18.75
C ASP A 128 -14.14 8.09 18.86
N ASP A 129 -13.99 7.01 19.63
CA ASP A 129 -15.12 6.15 20.06
C ASP A 129 -14.99 5.63 21.51
#